data_AF-A0A7S1GTP8-F1
#
_entry.id   AF-A0A7S1GTP8-F1
#
_cell.length_a   1.000
_cell.length_b   1.000
_cell.length_c   1.000
_cell.angle_alpha   90.00
_cell.angle_beta   90.00
_cell.angle_gamma   90.00
#
_symmetry.space_group_name_H-M   'P 1'
#
loop_
_entity.id
_entity.type
_entity.pdbx_description
1 polymer ?
#
loop_
_entity_poly.entity_id
_entity_poly.type
_entity_poly.pdbx_seq_one_letter_code
_entity_poly.pdbx_strand_id
1 'polypeptide(L)'
;GQPMALTRGSVAARAILAREACLIEDTLLDADYDPALAHGARRLYSVPLLRDGEPIGAINLAWREPGSVPASVQRIIPTFASQAVIAIGNVGLFNETREALERQTATADILKVIAGARSDVQPVLDAIVHSARRLVNGHSATAWRLQDGFAHLVAFTPSDPEADA
;
A
#
# COMPACT_ATOMS: atom_id res chain seq x y z
N GLY A 1 1.48 9.16 -5.94
CA GLY A 1 0.69 10.27 -5.35
C GLY A 1 1.58 11.15 -4.47
N GLN A 2 1.10 12.31 -4.02
CA GLN A 2 1.85 13.14 -3.06
C GLN A 2 2.08 12.40 -1.73
N PRO A 3 3.24 12.55 -1.07
CA PRO A 3 3.49 11.99 0.24
C PRO A 3 2.54 12.56 1.29
N MET A 4 2.05 11.69 2.17
CA MET A 4 1.10 12.03 3.23
C MET A 4 1.76 11.86 4.60
N ALA A 5 1.55 12.84 5.49
CA ALA A 5 1.98 12.74 6.88
C ALA A 5 1.16 11.70 7.65
N LEU A 6 1.81 10.99 8.58
CA LEU A 6 1.12 10.02 9.44
C LEU A 6 0.29 10.73 10.52
N THR A 7 -0.98 11.01 10.21
CA THR A 7 -1.93 11.64 11.14
C THR A 7 -3.12 10.73 11.43
N ARG A 8 -3.88 11.04 12.49
CA ARG A 8 -5.16 10.35 12.76
C ARG A 8 -6.21 10.60 11.66
N GLY A 9 -5.99 11.55 10.74
CA GLY A 9 -6.81 11.80 9.55
C GLY A 9 -6.88 10.65 8.56
N SER A 10 -5.97 9.68 8.63
CA SER A 10 -5.81 8.64 7.61
C SER A 10 -5.92 7.23 8.18
N VAL A 11 -6.70 6.37 7.53
CA VAL A 11 -6.85 4.96 7.92
C VAL A 11 -5.54 4.18 7.79
N ALA A 12 -4.71 4.51 6.78
CA ALA A 12 -3.39 3.91 6.60
C ALA A 12 -2.45 4.31 7.74
N ALA A 13 -2.44 5.60 8.09
CA ALA A 13 -1.59 6.08 9.18
C ALA A 13 -2.00 5.47 10.52
N ARG A 14 -3.30 5.34 10.80
CA ARG A 14 -3.80 4.63 12.00
C ARG A 14 -3.30 3.19 12.05
N ALA A 15 -3.41 2.44 10.95
CA ALA A 15 -2.93 1.06 10.87
C ALA A 15 -1.41 0.95 11.03
N ILE A 16 -0.65 1.84 10.39
CA ILE A 16 0.82 1.91 10.48
C ILE A 16 1.27 2.18 11.92
N LEU A 17 0.68 3.20 12.56
CA LEU A 17 1.05 3.62 13.92
C LEU A 17 0.65 2.56 14.96
N ALA A 18 -0.52 1.94 14.80
CA ALA A 18 -0.98 0.87 15.69
C ALA A 18 -0.27 -0.47 15.44
N ARG A 19 0.37 -0.66 14.27
CA ARG A 19 0.89 -1.95 13.78
C ARG A 19 -0.18 -3.05 13.74
N GLU A 20 -1.44 -2.66 13.61
CA GLU A 20 -2.60 -3.53 13.58
C GLU A 20 -3.59 -3.09 12.50
N ALA A 21 -4.48 -4.00 12.10
CA ALA A 21 -5.52 -3.66 11.13
C ALA A 21 -6.49 -2.62 11.72
N CYS A 22 -6.82 -1.60 10.93
CA CYS A 22 -7.72 -0.52 11.32
C CYS A 22 -9.00 -0.55 10.47
N LEU A 23 -10.15 -0.52 11.13
CA LEU A 23 -11.47 -0.39 10.50
C LEU A 23 -12.04 0.98 10.85
N ILE A 24 -12.52 1.69 9.82
CA ILE A 24 -13.46 2.80 9.96
C ILE A 24 -14.77 2.35 9.34
N GLU A 25 -15.79 2.15 10.18
CA GLU A 25 -17.09 1.64 9.73
C GLU A 25 -17.86 2.66 8.89
N ASP A 26 -17.68 3.94 9.18
CA ASP A 26 -18.25 5.05 8.41
C ASP A 26 -17.39 6.32 8.57
N THR A 27 -16.74 6.77 7.49
CA THR A 27 -15.90 7.97 7.47
C THR A 27 -16.68 9.23 7.82
N LEU A 28 -18.00 9.25 7.58
CA LEU A 28 -18.84 10.39 7.92
C LEU A 28 -19.14 10.50 9.43
N LEU A 29 -18.93 9.43 10.18
CA LEU A 29 -19.13 9.39 11.63
C LEU A 29 -17.82 9.48 12.41
N ASP A 30 -16.68 9.47 11.72
CA ASP A 30 -15.36 9.54 12.32
C ASP A 30 -14.85 11.00 12.29
N ALA A 31 -14.97 11.68 13.43
CA ALA A 31 -14.60 13.09 13.55
C ALA A 31 -13.10 13.37 13.33
N ASP A 32 -12.25 12.36 13.52
CA ASP A 32 -10.80 12.47 13.32
C ASP A 32 -10.41 12.22 11.85
N TYR A 33 -11.31 11.66 11.03
CA TYR A 33 -10.99 11.26 9.65
C TYR A 33 -11.05 12.45 8.70
N ASP A 34 -10.05 12.57 7.83
CA ASP A 34 -10.01 13.62 6.82
C ASP A 34 -10.96 13.28 5.65
N PRO A 35 -12.05 14.04 5.43
CA PRO A 35 -12.99 13.78 4.34
C PRO A 35 -12.35 13.84 2.95
N ALA A 36 -11.27 14.62 2.78
CA ALA A 36 -10.55 14.69 1.51
C ALA A 36 -9.87 13.36 1.14
N LEU A 37 -9.52 12.54 2.14
CA LEU A 37 -8.94 11.22 1.93
C LEU A 37 -9.99 10.13 1.67
N ALA A 38 -11.28 10.40 1.93
CA ALA A 38 -12.35 9.41 1.77
C ALA A 38 -12.58 9.03 0.30
N HIS A 39 -12.43 9.97 -0.64
CA HIS A 39 -12.72 9.77 -2.07
C HIS A 39 -14.08 9.08 -2.31
N GLY A 40 -15.11 9.49 -1.57
CA GLY A 40 -16.46 8.91 -1.65
C GLY A 40 -16.66 7.56 -0.95
N ALA A 41 -15.61 7.01 -0.33
CA ALA A 41 -15.72 5.81 0.51
C ALA A 41 -16.30 6.16 1.88
N ARG A 42 -17.17 5.27 2.38
CA ARG A 42 -17.72 5.33 3.73
C ARG A 42 -17.10 4.31 4.64
N ARG A 43 -16.91 3.07 4.19
CA ARG A 43 -16.21 2.06 4.98
C ARG A 43 -14.79 1.89 4.49
N LEU A 44 -13.83 1.86 5.42
CA LEU A 44 -12.42 1.67 5.13
C LEU A 44 -11.83 0.57 6.01
N TYR A 45 -10.99 -0.27 5.42
CA TYR A 45 -10.22 -1.27 6.14
C TYR A 45 -8.77 -1.22 5.70
N SER A 46 -7.86 -0.96 6.63
CA SER A 46 -6.42 -0.89 6.37
C SER A 46 -5.69 -1.98 7.14
N VAL A 47 -4.76 -2.66 6.47
CA VAL A 47 -3.87 -3.66 7.07
C VAL A 47 -2.43 -3.21 6.88
N PRO A 48 -1.63 -3.10 7.96
CA PRO A 48 -0.25 -2.66 7.86
C PRO A 48 0.61 -3.73 7.19
N LEU A 49 1.61 -3.28 6.44
CA LEU A 49 2.67 -4.11 5.90
C LEU A 49 3.81 -4.12 6.92
N LEU A 50 4.04 -5.25 7.58
CA LEU A 50 5.05 -5.37 8.64
C LEU A 50 6.21 -6.25 8.16
N ARG A 51 7.45 -5.74 8.28
CA ARG A 51 8.68 -6.51 8.09
C ARG A 51 9.37 -6.62 9.45
N ASP A 52 9.51 -7.84 9.95
CA ASP A 52 10.12 -8.10 11.27
C ASP A 52 9.48 -7.29 12.41
N GLY A 53 8.16 -7.05 12.31
CA GLY A 53 7.38 -6.27 13.27
C GLY A 53 7.42 -4.75 13.05
N GLU A 54 8.23 -4.25 12.12
CA GLU A 54 8.31 -2.84 11.76
C GLU A 54 7.42 -2.49 10.56
N PRO A 55 6.63 -1.41 10.62
CA PRO A 55 5.76 -1.03 9.51
C PRO A 55 6.56 -0.46 8.35
N ILE A 56 6.33 -1.01 7.16
CA ILE A 56 6.90 -0.55 5.89
C ILE A 56 5.84 0.02 4.94
N GLY A 57 4.56 0.03 5.35
CA GLY A 57 3.44 0.49 4.53
C GLY A 57 2.09 -0.01 5.03
N ALA A 58 1.07 0.09 4.17
CA ALA A 58 -0.27 -0.44 4.41
C ALA A 58 -1.02 -0.77 3.10
N ILE A 59 -1.96 -1.71 3.16
CA ILE A 59 -2.96 -1.94 2.11
C ILE A 59 -4.31 -1.46 2.63
N ASN A 60 -5.01 -0.64 1.85
CA ASN A 60 -6.35 -0.15 2.18
C ASN A 60 -7.38 -0.72 1.22
N LEU A 61 -8.54 -1.07 1.77
CA LEU A 61 -9.76 -1.39 1.05
C LEU A 61 -10.84 -0.37 1.38
N ALA A 62 -11.64 -0.02 0.39
CA ALA A 62 -12.70 0.97 0.51
C ALA A 62 -14.03 0.45 -0.05
N TRP A 63 -15.13 0.82 0.59
CA TRP A 63 -16.51 0.58 0.12
C TRP A 63 -17.34 1.86 0.25
N ARG A 64 -18.36 1.99 -0.61
CA ARG A 64 -19.29 3.14 -0.59
C ARG A 64 -20.35 3.01 0.50
N GLU A 65 -20.62 1.79 0.96
CA GLU A 65 -21.57 1.50 2.03
C GLU A 65 -20.85 1.40 3.38
N PRO A 66 -21.42 1.97 4.46
CA PRO A 66 -20.86 1.84 5.81
C PRO A 66 -21.06 0.42 6.39
N GLY A 67 -20.34 0.11 7.47
CA GLY A 67 -20.57 -1.06 8.32
C GLY A 67 -19.32 -1.87 8.67
N SER A 68 -19.53 -3.09 9.15
CA SER A 68 -18.45 -4.00 9.54
C SER A 68 -17.70 -4.59 8.33
N VAL A 69 -16.46 -5.05 8.53
CA VAL A 69 -15.69 -5.80 7.51
C VAL A 69 -16.11 -7.27 7.51
N PRO A 70 -16.48 -7.85 6.35
CA PRO A 70 -16.83 -9.27 6.29
C PRO A 70 -15.71 -10.16 6.80
N ALA A 71 -16.05 -11.23 7.54
CA ALA A 71 -15.06 -12.16 8.08
C ALA A 71 -14.18 -12.81 6.99
N SER A 72 -14.69 -12.96 5.76
CA SER A 72 -13.92 -13.42 4.61
C SER A 72 -12.77 -12.47 4.25
N VAL A 73 -13.01 -11.16 4.31
CA VAL A 73 -12.01 -10.12 4.04
C VAL A 73 -10.93 -10.14 5.12
N GLN A 74 -11.34 -10.24 6.40
CA GLN A 74 -10.40 -10.30 7.52
C GLN A 74 -9.46 -11.53 7.43
N ARG A 75 -9.95 -12.64 6.89
CA ARG A 75 -9.12 -13.85 6.68
C ARG A 75 -8.14 -13.74 5.52
N ILE A 76 -8.50 -13.05 4.44
CA ILE A 76 -7.74 -13.10 3.18
C ILE A 76 -6.72 -11.97 3.04
N ILE A 77 -7.02 -10.78 3.55
CA ILE A 77 -6.17 -9.60 3.37
C ILE A 77 -4.82 -9.70 4.09
N PRO A 78 -4.69 -10.31 5.29
CA PRO A 78 -3.37 -10.54 5.88
C PRO A 78 -2.43 -11.31 4.96
N THR A 79 -2.94 -12.27 4.18
CA THR A 79 -2.13 -13.01 3.19
C THR A 79 -1.62 -12.10 2.07
N PHE A 80 -2.47 -11.20 1.56
CA PHE A 80 -2.05 -10.20 0.57
C PHE A 80 -1.02 -9.21 1.12
N ALA A 81 -1.19 -8.77 2.38
CA ALA A 81 -0.22 -7.94 3.07
C ALA A 81 1.15 -8.63 3.17
N SER A 82 1.18 -9.90 3.59
CA SER A 82 2.42 -10.70 3.63
C SER A 82 3.09 -10.83 2.26
N GLN A 83 2.32 -11.03 1.18
CA GLN A 83 2.86 -11.08 -0.18
C GLN A 83 3.46 -9.73 -0.63
N ALA A 84 2.80 -8.62 -0.28
CA ALA A 84 3.32 -7.28 -0.56
C ALA A 84 4.63 -7.01 0.20
N VAL A 85 4.74 -7.41 1.47
CA VAL A 85 5.97 -7.29 2.25
C VAL A 85 7.13 -8.03 1.57
N ILE A 86 6.90 -9.26 1.10
CA ILE A 86 7.91 -10.06 0.39
C ILE A 86 8.34 -9.37 -0.90
N ALA A 87 7.37 -8.88 -1.70
CA ALA A 87 7.66 -8.20 -2.95
C ALA A 87 8.49 -6.92 -2.75
N ILE A 88 8.13 -6.11 -1.74
CA ILE A 88 8.88 -4.89 -1.37
C ILE A 88 10.27 -5.25 -0.88
N GLY A 89 10.39 -6.29 -0.05
CA GLY A 89 11.68 -6.75 0.48
C GLY A 89 12.65 -7.22 -0.60
N ASN A 90 12.15 -7.94 -1.61
CA ASN A 90 12.97 -8.45 -2.71
C ASN A 90 13.56 -7.33 -3.59
N VAL A 91 12.79 -6.25 -3.82
CA VAL A 91 13.27 -5.11 -4.62
C VAL A 91 14.19 -4.20 -3.80
N GLY A 92 13.95 -4.05 -2.48
CA GLY A 92 14.86 -3.34 -1.59
C GLY A 92 16.25 -3.97 -1.49
N LEU A 93 16.31 -5.29 -1.27
CA LEU A 93 17.58 -6.04 -1.19
C LEU A 93 18.39 -5.92 -2.48
N PHE A 94 17.72 -5.97 -3.64
CA PHE A 94 18.37 -5.83 -4.94
C PHE A 94 18.92 -4.41 -5.16
N ASN A 95 18.19 -3.38 -4.75
CA ASN A 95 18.64 -1.98 -4.85
C ASN A 95 19.79 -1.67 -3.88
N GLU A 96 19.77 -2.18 -2.65
CA GLU A 96 20.88 -2.02 -1.69
C GLU A 96 22.17 -2.70 -2.20
N THR A 97 22.04 -3.88 -2.80
CA THR A 97 23.16 -4.59 -3.43
C THR A 97 23.71 -3.80 -4.61
N ARG A 98 22.83 -3.19 -5.41
CA ARG A 98 23.19 -2.32 -6.52
C ARG A 98 23.90 -1.05 -6.06
N GLU A 99 23.36 -0.32 -5.07
CA GLU A 99 24.00 0.90 -4.55
C GLU A 99 25.36 0.61 -3.90
N ALA A 100 25.48 -0.47 -3.14
CA ALA A 100 26.74 -0.89 -2.55
C ALA A 100 27.79 -1.23 -3.62
N LEU A 101 27.38 -1.85 -4.73
CA LEU A 101 28.23 -2.23 -5.86
C LEU A 101 28.56 -1.04 -6.79
N GLU A 102 27.62 -0.10 -7.00
CA GLU A 102 27.82 1.17 -7.72
C GLU A 102 28.80 2.08 -6.98
N ARG A 103 28.73 2.15 -5.64
CA ARG A 103 29.73 2.85 -4.83
C ARG A 103 31.13 2.25 -4.94
N GLN A 104 31.24 0.95 -5.27
CA GLN A 104 32.52 0.26 -5.45
C GLN A 104 33.06 0.27 -6.89
N THR A 105 32.22 0.51 -7.91
CA THR A 105 32.61 0.23 -9.31
C THR A 105 32.26 1.40 -10.25
N ALA A 106 33.23 2.29 -10.47
CA ALA A 106 33.11 3.49 -11.30
C ALA A 106 33.17 3.24 -12.83
N THR A 107 32.75 2.09 -13.38
CA THR A 107 32.81 1.85 -14.84
C THR A 107 31.58 1.07 -15.35
N ALA A 108 30.64 1.78 -15.98
CA ALA A 108 29.19 1.52 -15.90
C ALA A 108 28.51 0.85 -17.13
N ASP A 109 29.22 0.25 -18.09
CA ASP A 109 28.58 -0.14 -19.36
C ASP A 109 28.01 -1.56 -19.39
N ILE A 110 28.55 -2.51 -18.63
CA ILE A 110 28.04 -3.90 -18.57
C ILE A 110 26.77 -4.00 -17.68
N LEU A 111 26.67 -3.15 -16.65
CA LEU A 111 25.57 -3.20 -15.67
C LEU A 111 24.24 -2.68 -16.23
N LYS A 112 24.25 -1.78 -17.23
CA LYS A 112 23.02 -1.32 -17.91
C LYS A 112 22.23 -2.46 -18.56
N VAL A 113 22.94 -3.48 -19.06
CA VAL A 113 22.33 -4.65 -19.72
C VAL A 113 21.73 -5.61 -18.70
N ILE A 114 22.33 -5.75 -17.51
CA ILE A 114 21.87 -6.65 -16.45
C ILE A 114 20.72 -6.03 -15.63
N ALA A 115 20.77 -4.71 -15.38
CA ALA A 115 19.73 -3.97 -14.65
C ALA A 115 18.36 -3.94 -15.36
N GLY A 116 18.31 -4.25 -16.66
CA GLY A 116 17.05 -4.36 -17.41
C GLY A 116 16.20 -5.59 -17.06
N ALA A 117 16.73 -6.55 -16.29
CA ALA A 117 16.03 -7.77 -15.91
C ALA A 117 15.59 -7.74 -14.42
N ARG A 118 14.31 -7.40 -14.18
CA ARG A 118 13.55 -7.55 -12.90
C ARG A 118 13.83 -6.55 -11.76
N SER A 119 13.87 -5.25 -12.05
CA SER A 119 14.08 -4.19 -11.06
C SER A 119 12.83 -3.41 -10.62
N ASP A 120 11.62 -3.87 -10.98
CA ASP A 120 10.39 -3.10 -10.74
C ASP A 120 9.37 -3.86 -9.88
N VAL A 121 9.04 -3.30 -8.71
CA VAL A 121 8.04 -3.84 -7.78
C VAL A 121 6.61 -3.45 -8.19
N GLN A 122 6.48 -2.42 -9.04
CA GLN A 122 5.21 -1.81 -9.41
C GLN A 122 4.20 -2.83 -9.98
N PRO A 123 4.56 -3.70 -10.94
CA PRO A 123 3.60 -4.64 -11.53
C PRO A 123 3.03 -5.65 -10.51
N VAL A 124 3.82 -5.99 -9.48
CA VAL A 124 3.40 -6.92 -8.43
C VAL A 124 2.42 -6.23 -7.47
N LEU A 125 2.72 -4.99 -7.06
CA LEU A 125 1.82 -4.21 -6.20
C LEU A 125 0.49 -3.92 -6.92
N ASP A 126 0.54 -3.61 -8.21
CA ASP A 126 -0.66 -3.42 -9.04
C ASP A 126 -1.50 -4.71 -9.07
N ALA A 127 -0.89 -5.87 -9.32
CA ALA A 127 -1.60 -7.15 -9.32
C ALA A 127 -2.24 -7.48 -7.97
N ILE A 128 -1.58 -7.11 -6.85
CA ILE A 128 -2.10 -7.29 -5.49
C ILE A 128 -3.33 -6.42 -5.27
N VAL A 129 -3.28 -5.10 -5.54
CA VAL A 129 -4.43 -4.21 -5.31
C VAL A 129 -5.62 -4.58 -6.20
N HIS A 130 -5.39 -4.99 -7.44
CA HIS A 130 -6.45 -5.47 -8.34
C HIS A 130 -7.09 -6.77 -7.85
N SER A 131 -6.27 -7.72 -7.37
CA SER A 131 -6.77 -9.00 -6.84
C SER A 131 -7.54 -8.80 -5.53
N ALA A 132 -7.03 -7.94 -4.64
CA ALA A 132 -7.68 -7.60 -3.39
C ALA A 132 -9.06 -6.96 -3.63
N ARG A 133 -9.14 -5.93 -4.49
CA ARG A 133 -10.42 -5.30 -4.87
C ARG A 133 -11.42 -6.32 -5.41
N ARG A 134 -10.99 -7.17 -6.35
CA ARG A 134 -11.86 -8.17 -7.00
C ARG A 134 -12.39 -9.22 -6.03
N LEU A 135 -11.55 -9.74 -5.14
CA LEU A 135 -11.94 -10.81 -4.21
C LEU A 135 -12.88 -10.35 -3.11
N VAL A 136 -12.82 -9.06 -2.74
CA VAL A 136 -13.64 -8.49 -1.67
C VAL A 136 -14.85 -7.71 -2.21
N ASN A 137 -15.04 -7.68 -3.53
CA ASN A 137 -16.01 -6.81 -4.22
C ASN A 137 -15.97 -5.36 -3.70
N GLY A 138 -14.75 -4.84 -3.53
CA GLY A 138 -14.50 -3.49 -3.01
C GLY A 138 -14.69 -2.41 -4.07
N HIS A 139 -14.94 -1.19 -3.61
CA HIS A 139 -15.01 -0.02 -4.49
C HIS A 139 -13.63 0.27 -5.09
N SER A 140 -12.61 0.37 -4.24
CA SER A 140 -11.21 0.53 -4.61
C SER A 140 -10.30 -0.14 -3.58
N ALA A 141 -9.04 -0.33 -3.98
CA ALA A 141 -7.94 -0.82 -3.17
C ALA A 141 -6.69 0.02 -3.47
N THR A 142 -5.92 0.33 -2.44
CA THR A 142 -4.65 1.07 -2.55
C THR A 142 -3.55 0.41 -1.73
N ALA A 143 -2.30 0.59 -2.17
CA ALA A 143 -1.10 0.21 -1.44
C ALA A 143 -0.23 1.44 -1.18
N TRP A 144 0.25 1.56 0.04
CA TRP A 144 1.09 2.65 0.51
C TRP A 144 2.41 2.12 1.04
N ARG A 145 3.51 2.83 0.77
CA ARG A 145 4.85 2.54 1.30
C ARG A 145 5.26 3.63 2.27
N LEU A 146 5.77 3.25 3.44
CA LEU A 146 6.36 4.19 4.39
C LEU A 146 7.82 4.45 4.00
N GLN A 147 8.16 5.71 3.77
CA GLN A 147 9.52 6.15 3.44
C GLN A 147 9.77 7.50 4.13
N ASP A 148 10.90 7.61 4.85
CA ASP A 148 11.31 8.82 5.56
C ASP A 148 10.23 9.41 6.51
N GLY A 149 9.39 8.55 7.09
CA GLY A 149 8.28 8.94 7.97
C GLY A 149 7.00 9.39 7.26
N PHE A 150 6.96 9.34 5.92
CA PHE A 150 5.81 9.69 5.09
C PHE A 150 5.23 8.46 4.39
N ALA A 151 3.89 8.43 4.27
CA ALA A 151 3.21 7.40 3.50
C ALA A 151 3.11 7.84 2.03
N HIS A 152 3.64 7.02 1.12
CA HIS A 152 3.60 7.25 -0.32
C HIS A 152 2.64 6.26 -0.98
N LEU A 153 1.67 6.76 -1.74
CA LEU A 153 0.81 5.90 -2.56
C LEU A 153 1.65 5.29 -3.68
N VAL A 154 1.73 3.96 -3.69
CA VAL A 154 2.54 3.20 -4.65
C VAL A 154 1.69 2.37 -5.60
N ALA A 155 0.46 1.98 -5.28
CA ALA A 155 -0.45 1.34 -6.23
C ALA A 155 -1.90 1.63 -5.87
N PHE A 156 -2.78 1.68 -6.87
CA PHE A 156 -4.21 1.88 -6.66
C PHE A 156 -5.04 1.21 -7.75
N THR A 157 -6.31 1.01 -7.46
CA THR A 157 -7.31 0.65 -8.47
C THR A 157 -8.21 1.86 -8.72
N PRO A 158 -8.57 2.15 -9.98
CA PRO A 158 -9.40 3.32 -10.29
C PRO A 158 -10.75 3.25 -9.59
N SER A 159 -11.18 4.40 -9.07
CA SER A 159 -12.48 4.56 -8.40
C SER A 159 -13.59 4.85 -9.41
N ASP A 160 -13.24 5.44 -10.56
CA ASP A 160 -14.10 5.74 -11.70
C ASP A 160 -13.23 5.78 -12.98
N PRO A 161 -13.62 5.19 -14.12
CA PRO A 161 -12.80 5.22 -15.35
C PRO A 161 -12.58 6.63 -15.93
N GLU A 162 -13.44 7.60 -15.60
CA GLU A 162 -13.38 8.99 -16.11
C GLU A 162 -12.67 9.98 -15.17
N ALA A 163 -12.46 9.65 -13.90
CA ALA A 163 -11.95 10.60 -12.90
C ALA A 163 -10.41 10.57 -12.72
N ASP A 164 -9.74 9.53 -13.24
CA ASP A 164 -8.31 9.26 -13.02
C ASP A 164 -7.45 9.42 -14.29
N ALA A 165 -7.91 10.20 -15.28
CA ALA A 165 -7.18 10.51 -16.52
C ALA A 165 -6.23 11.71 -16.38
#